data_AF-A0A8T5QIX5-F1
#
_entry.id   AF-A0A8T5QIX5-F1
#
_cell.length_a   1.000
_cell.length_b   1.000
_cell.length_c   1.000
_cell.angle_alpha   90.00
_cell.angle_beta   90.00
_cell.angle_gamma   90.00
#
_symmetry.space_group_name_H-M   'P 1'
#
loop_
_entity.id
_entity.type
_entity.pdbx_description
1 polymer ?
#
loop_
_entity_poly.entity_id
_entity_poly.type
_entity_poly.pdbx_seq_one_letter_code
_entity_poly.pdbx_strand_id
1 'polypeptide(L)'
;MTQPPSNNLLVSLRIPKSLFTELQKLSEKNHFLDVSEQVRSIVRERWQEAKDPQAYQIKKLRKEISQALTKKTEEKAQQQLVKELERIKESLLGGKDN
;
A
#
# COMPACT_ATOMS: atom_id res chain seq x y z
N MET A 1 -20.35 -1.87 31.37
CA MET A 1 -19.81 -1.55 30.04
C MET A 1 -19.02 -0.26 30.15
N THR A 2 -17.70 -0.33 30.32
CA THR A 2 -16.84 0.85 30.43
C THR A 2 -16.36 1.25 29.04
N GLN A 3 -16.80 2.41 28.55
CA GLN A 3 -16.22 3.00 27.35
C GLN A 3 -14.72 3.25 27.61
N PRO A 4 -13.82 2.95 26.64
CA PRO A 4 -12.41 3.30 26.80
C PRO A 4 -12.27 4.83 26.86
N PRO A 5 -11.37 5.38 27.69
CA PRO A 5 -11.19 6.82 27.77
C PRO A 5 -10.67 7.35 26.43
N SER A 6 -11.46 8.21 25.77
CA SER A 6 -11.05 8.96 24.58
C SER A 6 -10.09 10.07 24.99
N ASN A 7 -8.85 9.70 25.35
CA ASN A 7 -7.79 10.66 25.60
C ASN A 7 -7.24 11.18 24.26
N ASN A 8 -8.04 12.02 23.59
CA ASN A 8 -7.62 12.78 22.42
C ASN A 8 -6.71 13.92 22.87
N LEU A 9 -5.42 13.63 23.03
CA LEU A 9 -4.40 14.65 23.29
C LEU A 9 -4.11 15.41 21.99
N LEU A 10 -4.39 16.71 21.98
CA LEU A 10 -3.96 17.60 20.89
C LEU A 10 -2.48 17.92 21.05
N VAL A 11 -1.69 17.66 19.99
CA VAL A 11 -0.26 17.94 19.95
C VAL A 11 0.04 18.83 18.76
N SER A 12 0.86 19.87 18.98
CA SER A 12 1.38 20.71 17.91
C SER A 12 2.82 20.31 17.60
N LEU A 13 3.13 20.12 16.32
CA LEU A 13 4.44 19.69 15.84
C LEU A 13 4.97 20.71 14.84
N ARG A 14 6.24 21.11 15.00
CA ARG A 14 6.93 21.91 13.99
C ARG A 14 7.62 20.97 13.00
N ILE A 15 7.23 21.05 11.73
CA ILE A 15 7.68 20.15 10.68
C ILE A 15 8.24 20.99 9.52
N PRO A 16 9.36 20.62 8.88
CA PRO A 16 9.82 21.26 7.66
C PRO A 16 8.75 21.21 6.56
N LYS A 17 8.66 22.29 5.75
CA LYS A 17 7.65 22.40 4.70
C LYS A 17 7.74 21.27 3.66
N SER A 18 8.95 20.86 3.28
CA SER A 18 9.19 19.73 2.37
C SER A 18 8.56 18.43 2.89
N LEU A 19 8.83 18.10 4.15
CA LEU A 19 8.29 16.91 4.80
C LEU A 19 6.77 16.98 4.93
N PHE A 20 6.20 18.15 5.24
CA PHE A 20 4.74 18.31 5.26
C PHE A 20 4.11 18.03 3.89
N THR A 21 4.70 18.53 2.81
CA THR A 21 4.22 18.27 1.45
C THR A 21 4.31 16.79 1.08
N GLU A 22 5.35 16.08 1.51
CA GLU A 22 5.46 14.63 1.32
C GLU A 22 4.41 13.86 2.12
N LEU A 23 4.18 14.24 3.37
CA LEU A 23 3.14 13.63 4.21
C LEU A 23 1.74 13.83 3.63
N GLN A 24 1.47 14.99 3.02
CA GLN A 24 0.21 15.25 2.34
C GLN A 24 0.00 14.31 1.15
N LYS A 25 1.01 14.15 0.28
CA LYS A 25 0.96 13.20 -0.84
C LYS A 25 0.78 11.75 -0.37
N LEU A 26 1.43 11.36 0.72
CA LEU A 26 1.28 10.03 1.31
C LEU A 26 -0.11 9.83 1.91
N SER A 27 -0.66 10.85 2.56
CA SER A 27 -2.03 10.83 3.09
C SER A 27 -3.05 10.53 1.99
N GLU A 28 -2.95 11.24 0.86
CA GLU A 28 -3.80 11.02 -0.31
C GLU A 28 -3.62 9.62 -0.90
N LYS A 29 -2.36 9.20 -1.09
CA LYS A 29 -2.03 7.88 -1.64
C LYS A 29 -2.56 6.71 -0.78
N ASN A 30 -2.51 6.86 0.53
CA ASN A 30 -2.96 5.85 1.48
C ASN A 30 -4.43 6.01 1.87
N HIS A 31 -5.15 6.95 1.23
CA HIS A 31 -6.56 7.24 1.47
C HIS A 31 -6.89 7.63 2.92
N PHE A 32 -5.97 8.32 3.60
CA PHE A 32 -6.24 8.92 4.91
C PHE A 32 -7.03 10.21 4.76
N LEU A 33 -7.87 10.51 5.76
CA LEU A 33 -8.70 11.72 5.77
C LEU A 33 -7.84 12.99 5.89
N ASP A 34 -6.79 12.92 6.72
CA ASP A 34 -5.91 14.05 6.99
C ASP A 34 -4.48 13.63 7.30
N VAL A 35 -3.58 14.62 7.27
CA VAL A 35 -2.17 14.44 7.62
C VAL A 35 -2.03 13.93 9.06
N SER A 36 -2.90 14.33 9.97
CA SER A 36 -2.85 13.90 11.38
C SER A 36 -3.12 12.40 11.51
N GLU A 37 -4.02 11.82 10.72
CA GLU A 37 -4.27 10.39 10.65
C GLU A 37 -3.07 9.63 10.09
N GLN A 38 -2.47 10.14 9.01
CA GLN A 38 -1.22 9.60 8.47
C GLN A 38 -0.10 9.61 9.52
N VAL A 39 0.06 10.69 10.27
CA VAL A 39 1.05 10.80 11.36
C VAL A 39 0.73 9.82 12.49
N ARG A 40 -0.53 9.72 12.92
CA ARG A 40 -0.96 8.74 13.94
C ARG A 40 -0.68 7.31 13.50
N SER A 41 -0.89 6.99 12.23
CA SER A 41 -0.59 5.68 11.65
C SER A 41 0.91 5.35 11.76
N ILE A 42 1.77 6.30 11.39
CA ILE A 42 3.24 6.15 11.49
C ILE A 42 3.67 5.97 12.95
N VAL A 43 3.18 6.81 13.87
CA VAL A 43 3.51 6.71 15.29
C VAL A 43 3.06 5.37 15.87
N ARG A 44 1.86 4.90 15.50
CA ARG A 44 1.35 3.58 15.92
C ARG A 44 2.26 2.46 15.42
N GLU A 45 2.73 2.54 14.19
CA GLU A 45 3.64 1.55 13.62
C GLU A 45 4.98 1.52 14.39
N ARG A 46 5.58 2.68 14.62
CA ARG A 46 6.82 2.81 15.42
C ARG A 46 6.64 2.33 16.86
N TRP A 47 5.49 2.61 17.45
CA TRP A 47 5.18 2.13 18.79
C TRP A 47 5.01 0.61 18.83
N GLN A 48 4.37 0.00 17.82
CA GLN A 48 4.28 -1.46 17.71
C GLN A 48 5.65 -2.09 17.55
N GLU A 49 6.52 -1.51 16.72
CA GLU A 49 7.91 -1.94 16.54
C GLU A 49 8.69 -1.91 17.86
N ALA A 50 8.54 -0.84 18.65
CA ALA A 50 9.21 -0.71 19.94
C ALA A 50 8.62 -1.61 21.04
N LYS A 51 7.29 -1.80 21.06
CA LYS A 51 6.59 -2.57 22.10
C LYS A 51 6.78 -4.07 21.94
N ASP A 52 6.72 -4.57 20.71
CA ASP A 52 6.89 -5.99 20.41
C ASP A 52 7.63 -6.15 19.07
N PRO A 53 8.98 -6.14 19.11
CA PRO A 53 9.80 -6.25 17.91
C PRO A 53 9.58 -7.56 17.15
N GLN A 54 9.31 -8.66 17.87
CA GLN A 54 9.14 -9.98 17.25
C GLN A 54 7.83 -10.04 16.46
N ALA A 55 6.72 -9.62 17.07
CA ALA A 55 5.43 -9.57 16.37
C ALA A 55 5.46 -8.59 15.19
N TYR A 56 6.17 -7.45 15.33
CA TYR A 56 6.34 -6.50 14.24
C TYR A 56 7.11 -7.12 13.06
N GLN A 57 8.22 -7.82 13.31
CA GLN A 57 8.97 -8.51 12.25
C GLN A 57 8.13 -9.57 11.53
N ILE A 58 7.36 -10.38 12.27
CA ILE A 58 6.47 -11.38 11.67
C ILE A 58 5.41 -10.70 10.79
N LYS A 59 4.80 -9.61 11.27
CA LYS A 59 3.83 -8.82 10.50
C LYS A 59 4.46 -8.24 9.24
N LYS A 60 5.69 -7.73 9.33
CA LYS A 60 6.44 -7.20 8.19
C LYS A 60 6.72 -8.27 7.15
N LEU A 61 7.21 -9.45 7.56
CA LEU A 61 7.44 -10.59 6.67
C LEU A 61 6.16 -11.01 5.95
N ARG A 62 5.03 -11.11 6.67
CA ARG A 62 3.73 -11.46 6.06
C ARG A 62 3.33 -10.45 4.98
N LYS A 63 3.55 -9.15 5.24
CA LYS A 63 3.27 -8.09 4.26
C LYS A 63 4.15 -8.23 3.02
N GLU A 64 5.45 -8.45 3.19
CA GLU A 64 6.39 -8.65 2.08
C GLU A 64 6.03 -9.87 1.22
N ILE A 65 5.69 -10.99 1.86
CA ILE A 65 5.24 -12.20 1.16
C ILE A 65 3.95 -11.93 0.38
N SER A 66 2.98 -11.26 0.99
CA SER A 66 1.72 -10.93 0.31
C SER A 66 1.94 -10.06 -0.93
N GLN A 67 2.79 -9.04 -0.83
CA GLN A 67 3.12 -8.16 -1.96
C GLN A 67 3.84 -8.90 -3.08
N ALA A 68 4.79 -9.79 -2.74
CA ALA A 68 5.48 -10.62 -3.71
C ALA A 68 4.53 -11.57 -4.45
N LEU A 69 3.56 -12.15 -3.74
CA LEU A 69 2.53 -13.00 -4.34
C LEU A 69 1.60 -12.22 -5.26
N THR A 70 1.13 -11.04 -4.85
CA THR A 70 0.30 -10.17 -5.70
C THR A 70 1.03 -9.81 -6.98
N LYS A 71 2.28 -9.35 -6.88
CA LYS A 71 3.11 -9.00 -8.03
C LYS A 71 3.30 -10.17 -8.99
N LYS A 72 3.62 -11.36 -8.47
CA LYS A 72 3.77 -12.58 -9.28
C LYS A 72 2.47 -12.98 -9.98
N THR A 73 1.33 -12.71 -9.36
CA THR A 73 0.00 -12.99 -9.94
C THR A 73 -0.31 -12.00 -11.06
N GLU A 74 -0.03 -10.72 -10.85
CA GLU A 74 -0.14 -9.66 -11.87
C GLU A 74 0.76 -9.94 -13.08
N GLU A 75 2.02 -10.32 -12.86
CA GLU A 75 2.95 -10.69 -13.92
C GLU A 75 2.44 -11.87 -14.76
N LYS A 76 1.87 -12.91 -14.12
CA LYS A 76 1.25 -14.03 -14.82
C LYS A 76 0.03 -13.60 -15.64
N ALA A 77 -0.83 -12.75 -15.08
CA ALA A 77 -1.99 -12.23 -15.77
C ALA A 77 -1.59 -11.41 -17.00
N GLN A 78 -0.55 -10.56 -16.89
CA GLN A 78 0.01 -9.82 -18.02
C GLN A 78 0.56 -10.75 -19.11
N GLN A 79 1.28 -11.81 -18.74
CA GLN A 79 1.78 -12.80 -19.72
C GLN A 79 0.66 -13.53 -20.45
N GLN A 80 -0.43 -13.86 -19.76
CA GLN A 80 -1.61 -14.47 -20.39
C GLN A 80 -2.27 -13.49 -21.35
N LEU A 81 -2.44 -12.23 -20.95
CA LEU A 81 -2.99 -11.19 -21.81
C LEU A 81 -2.17 -11.00 -23.09
N VAL A 82 -0.83 -10.96 -22.99
CA VAL A 82 0.05 -10.85 -24.16
C VAL A 82 -0.18 -12.01 -25.13
N LYS A 83 -0.24 -13.26 -24.63
CA LYS A 83 -0.49 -14.44 -25.47
C LYS A 83 -1.87 -14.40 -26.14
N GLU A 84 -2.89 -13.91 -25.45
CA GLU A 84 -4.22 -13.76 -26.04
C GLU A 84 -4.24 -12.69 -27.13
N LEU A 85 -3.57 -11.56 -26.91
CA LEU A 85 -3.44 -10.51 -27.91
C LEU A 85 -2.65 -10.98 -29.15
N GLU A 86 -1.60 -11.77 -28.96
CA GLU A 86 -0.86 -12.40 -30.06
C GLU A 86 -1.74 -13.36 -30.88
N ARG A 87 -2.53 -14.22 -30.22
CA ARG A 87 -3.50 -15.09 -30.89
C ARG A 87 -4.53 -14.30 -31.69
N ILE A 88 -5.07 -13.23 -31.11
CA ILE A 88 -6.05 -12.36 -31.80
C ILE A 88 -5.38 -11.70 -33.02
N LYS A 89 -4.16 -11.18 -32.87
CA LYS A 89 -3.39 -10.58 -33.96
C LYS A 89 -3.16 -11.58 -35.11
N GLU A 90 -2.76 -12.81 -34.80
CA GLU A 90 -2.56 -13.88 -35.79
C GLU A 90 -3.88 -14.23 -36.50
N SER A 91 -4.99 -14.33 -35.77
CA SER A 91 -6.30 -14.62 -36.35
C SER A 91 -6.81 -13.51 -37.30
N LEU A 92 -6.49 -12.25 -37.01
CA LEU A 92 -6.87 -11.10 -37.84
C LEU A 92 -5.97 -10.91 -39.06
N LEU A 93 -4.69 -11.29 -38.98
CA LEU A 93 -3.74 -11.19 -40.09
C LEU A 93 -3.79 -12.41 -41.02
N GLY A 94 -4.04 -13.61 -40.49
CA GLY A 94 -4.20 -14.84 -41.29
C GLY A 94 -5.55 -14.94 -42.02
N GLY A 95 -6.51 -14.09 -41.68
CA GLY A 95 -7.81 -13.98 -42.36
C GLY A 95 -7.84 -13.06 -43.58
N LYS A 96 -6.68 -12.53 -44.01
CA LYS A 96 -6.58 -11.58 -45.15
C LYS A 96 -6.27 -12.23 -46.51
N ASP A 97 -6.12 -13.55 -46.57
CA ASP A 97 -5.76 -14.30 -47.79
C ASP A 97 -6.90 -15.19 -48.34
N ASN A 98 -8.16 -14.86 -48.09
CA ASN A 98 -9.33 -15.41 -48.83
C ASN A 98 -10.25 -14.29 -49.31
#